data_AF-A0A537LRW2-F1
#
_entry.id   AF-A0A537LRW2-F1
#
_cell.length_a   1.000
_cell.length_b   1.000
_cell.length_c   1.000
_cell.angle_alpha   90.00
_cell.angle_beta   90.00
_cell.angle_gamma   90.00
#
_symmetry.space_group_name_H-M   'P 1'
#
loop_
_entity.id
_entity.type
_entity.pdbx_description
1 polymer ?
#
loop_
_entity_poly.entity_id
_entity_poly.type
_entity_poly.pdbx_seq_one_letter_code
_entity_poly.pdbx_strand_id
1 'polypeptide(L)' 'MDRIRGTDREPFHWRTAIGYKTRDKIVVRGYDLNELTGNIGFAEMAYLVWRGELPPANHGRMLDAILVSMA' A
#
# COMPACT_ATOMS: atom_id res chain seq x y z
N MET A 1 -4.44 4.88 37.81
CA MET A 1 -3.54 4.31 36.78
C MET A 1 -4.17 3.01 36.31
N ASP A 2 -5.11 3.07 35.37
CA ASP A 2 -5.79 1.87 34.87
C ASP A 2 -5.41 1.64 33.40
N ARG A 3 -4.93 0.43 33.15
CA ARG A 3 -4.28 0.01 31.90
C ARG A 3 -5.40 -0.42 30.96
N ILE A 4 -5.68 0.38 29.93
CA ILE A 4 -6.66 0.03 28.89
C ILE A 4 -6.22 -1.31 28.25
N ARG A 5 -6.84 -2.41 28.68
CA ARG A 5 -6.71 -3.74 28.07
C ARG A 5 -7.44 -3.69 26.74
N GLY A 6 -6.70 -3.48 25.66
CA GLY A 6 -7.24 -3.46 24.29
C GLY A 6 -7.55 -4.86 23.77
N THR A 7 -8.48 -5.59 24.38
CA THR A 7 -8.81 -6.99 23.99
C THR A 7 -10.29 -7.25 23.69
N ASP A 8 -11.11 -6.21 23.46
CA ASP A 8 -12.53 -6.37 23.10
C ASP A 8 -12.85 -5.85 21.68
N ARG A 9 -11.87 -5.89 20.76
CA ARG A 9 -12.15 -5.64 19.34
C ARG A 9 -12.32 -6.98 18.65
N GLU A 10 -13.49 -7.21 18.06
CA GLU A 10 -13.68 -8.36 17.19
C GLU A 10 -12.55 -8.43 16.15
N PRO A 11 -12.01 -9.62 15.86
CA PRO A 11 -10.97 -9.77 14.86
C PRO A 11 -11.44 -9.18 13.53
N PHE A 12 -10.59 -8.40 12.87
CA PHE A 12 -10.95 -7.69 11.64
C PHE A 12 -11.34 -8.71 10.55
N HIS A 13 -12.64 -8.79 10.23
CA HIS A 13 -13.21 -9.83 9.37
C HIS A 13 -13.00 -9.62 7.88
N TRP A 14 -12.38 -8.51 7.46
CA TRP A 14 -12.20 -8.19 6.05
C TRP A 14 -10.93 -8.83 5.51
N ARG A 15 -11.12 -9.79 4.60
CA ARG A 15 -10.04 -10.42 3.85
C ARG A 15 -9.80 -9.64 2.56
N THR A 16 -8.56 -9.18 2.38
CA THR A 16 -8.12 -8.50 1.16
C THR A 16 -6.77 -9.04 0.70
N ALA A 17 -6.55 -9.01 -0.62
CA ALA A 17 -5.26 -9.29 -1.23
C ALA A 17 -4.40 -8.03 -1.46
N ILE A 18 -4.88 -6.85 -1.03
CA ILE A 18 -4.21 -5.56 -1.28
C ILE A 18 -3.17 -5.25 -0.22
N GLY A 19 -3.45 -5.47 1.06
CA GLY A 19 -2.50 -5.14 2.11
C GLY A 19 -2.99 -5.47 3.52
N TYR A 20 -2.05 -5.44 4.45
CA TYR A 20 -2.31 -5.65 5.88
C TYR A 20 -1.29 -4.88 6.71
N LYS A 21 -1.57 -4.73 8.00
CA LYS A 21 -0.60 -4.19 8.96
C LYS A 21 -0.45 -5.13 10.15
N THR A 22 0.75 -5.16 10.70
CA THR A 22 1.04 -5.74 12.02
C THR A 22 1.51 -4.62 12.95
N ARG A 23 2.05 -4.96 14.12
CA ARG A 23 2.66 -3.96 15.00
C ARG A 23 3.90 -3.31 14.37
N ASP A 24 4.64 -4.06 13.56
CA ASP A 24 6.00 -3.67 13.13
C ASP A 24 6.10 -3.33 11.63
N LYS A 25 5.13 -3.78 10.83
CA LYS A 25 5.16 -3.60 9.37
C LYS A 25 3.79 -3.26 8.79
N ILE A 26 3.81 -2.51 7.70
CA ILE A 26 2.67 -2.29 6.82
C ILE A 26 3.05 -2.89 5.47
N VAL A 27 2.21 -3.77 4.95
CA VAL A 27 2.49 -4.50 3.71
C VAL A 27 1.43 -4.19 2.68
N VAL A 28 1.86 -3.88 1.45
CA VAL A 28 1.01 -3.65 0.29
C VAL A 28 1.43 -4.62 -0.80
N ARG A 29 0.52 -5.48 -1.25
CA ARG A 29 0.73 -6.48 -2.31
C ARG A 29 1.98 -7.35 -2.11
N GLY A 30 2.36 -7.59 -0.85
CA GLY A 30 3.55 -8.36 -0.48
C GLY A 30 4.82 -7.55 -0.26
N TYR A 31 4.82 -6.25 -0.57
CA TYR A 31 5.94 -5.33 -0.36
C TYR A 31 5.79 -4.58 0.97
N ASP A 32 6.89 -4.39 1.71
CA ASP A 32 6.89 -3.53 2.90
C ASP A 32 6.76 -2.06 2.47
N LEU A 33 5.82 -1.33 3.05
CA LEU A 33 5.59 0.07 2.73
C LEU A 33 6.82 0.95 2.97
N ASN A 34 7.65 0.60 3.97
CA ASN A 34 8.88 1.34 4.24
C ASN A 34 9.92 1.16 3.13
N GLU A 35 9.92 0.02 2.42
CA GLU A 35 10.77 -0.21 1.26
C GLU A 35 10.26 0.51 0.01
N LEU A 36 8.95 0.75 -0.09
CA LEU A 36 8.37 1.49 -1.21
C LEU A 36 8.53 3.01 -1.04
N THR A 37 8.43 3.49 0.20
CA THR A 37 8.43 4.92 0.52
C THR A 37 9.78 5.55 0.14
N GLY A 38 9.73 6.59 -0.69
CA GLY A 38 10.91 7.29 -1.18
C GLY A 38 11.63 6.59 -2.35
N ASN A 39 11.28 5.34 -2.66
CA ASN A 39 11.86 4.57 -3.77
C ASN A 39 10.97 4.54 -5.01
N ILE A 40 9.65 4.64 -4.86
CA ILE A 40 8.69 4.68 -5.98
C ILE A 40 7.80 5.92 -5.92
N GLY A 41 7.32 6.36 -7.09
CA GLY A 41 6.37 7.46 -7.23
C GLY A 41 4.92 7.06 -6.96
N PHE A 42 4.03 8.06 -6.85
CA PHE A 42 2.60 7.83 -6.60
C PHE A 42 1.94 6.99 -7.71
N ALA A 43 2.24 7.29 -8.97
CA ALA A 43 1.71 6.52 -10.10
C ALA A 43 2.12 5.05 -10.04
N GLU A 44 3.37 4.76 -9.65
CA GLU A 44 3.87 3.40 -9.51
C GLU A 44 3.20 2.66 -8.34
N MET A 45 2.94 3.38 -7.24
CA MET A 45 2.17 2.85 -6.11
C MET A 45 0.72 2.53 -6.51
N ALA A 46 0.07 3.40 -7.29
CA ALA A 46 -1.27 3.15 -7.81
C ALA A 46 -1.29 1.92 -8.75
N TYR A 47 -0.30 1.80 -9.64
CA TYR A 47 -0.13 0.62 -10.49
C TYR A 47 0.03 -0.64 -9.64
N LEU A 48 0.89 -0.62 -8.63
CA LEU A 48 1.10 -1.74 -7.72
C LEU A 48 -0.21 -2.17 -7.04
N VAL A 49 -0.98 -1.21 -6.51
CA VAL A 49 -2.25 -1.52 -5.84
C VAL A 49 -3.25 -2.19 -6.79
N TRP A 50 -3.36 -1.71 -8.03
CA TRP A 50 -4.31 -2.26 -9.01
C TRP A 50 -3.86 -3.58 -9.62
N ARG A 51 -2.60 -3.67 -10.06
CA ARG A 51 -2.05 -4.81 -10.79
C ARG A 51 -1.47 -5.90 -9.89
N GLY A 52 -1.02 -5.52 -8.69
CA GLY A 52 -0.38 -6.44 -7.74
C GLY A 52 1.12 -6.62 -7.94
N GLU A 53 1.72 -5.94 -8.91
CA GLU A 53 3.15 -6.01 -9.24
C GLU A 53 3.69 -4.60 -9.52
N LEU A 54 5.00 -4.38 -9.31
CA LEU A 54 5.63 -3.10 -9.63
C LEU A 54 5.65 -2.88 -11.15
N PRO A 55 5.36 -1.65 -11.63
CA PRO A 55 5.31 -1.39 -13.05
C PRO A 55 6.71 -1.48 -13.69
N PRO A 56 6.79 -1.92 -14.95
CA PRO A 56 7.94 -1.59 -15.79
C PRO A 56 8.08 -0.07 -15.95
N ALA A 57 9.30 0.44 -16.09
CA ALA A 57 9.59 1.87 -16.07
C ALA A 57 8.78 2.71 -17.09
N ASN A 58 8.45 2.15 -18.25
CA ASN A 58 7.61 2.82 -19.24
C ASN A 58 6.14 2.94 -18.81
N HIS A 59 5.61 1.94 -18.12
CA HIS A 59 4.23 1.96 -17.60
C HIS A 59 4.08 2.97 -16.46
N GLY A 60 5.08 3.04 -15.57
CA GLY A 60 5.13 4.03 -14.49
C GLY A 60 5.07 5.46 -15.05
N ARG A 61 5.95 5.79 -16.00
CA ARG A 61 5.96 7.11 -16.67
C ARG A 61 4.66 7.44 -17.39
N MET A 62 4.08 6.47 -18.09
CA MET A 62 2.82 6.68 -18.82
C MET A 62 1.67 6.97 -17.86
N LEU A 63 1.54 6.18 -16.78
CA LEU A 63 0.48 6.39 -15.79
C LEU A 63 0.66 7.72 -15.06
N ASP A 64 1.90 8.09 -14.74
CA ASP A 64 2.22 9.39 -14.13
C ASP A 64 1.78 10.55 -15.05
N ALA A 65 2.12 10.50 -16.33
CA ALA A 65 1.69 11.51 -17.31
C ALA A 65 0.17 11.61 -17.42
N ILE A 66 -0.55 10.47 -17.40
CA ILE A 66 -2.01 10.46 -17.41
C ILE A 66 -2.56 11.15 -16.16
N LEU A 67 -2.08 10.77 -14.97
CA LEU A 67 -2.56 11.35 -13.70
C LEU A 67 -2.28 12.84 -13.59
N VAL A 68 -1.11 13.30 -14.02
CA VAL A 68 -0.74 14.73 -14.02
C VAL A 68 -1.58 15.52 -15.03
N SER A 69 -1.93 14.94 -16.18
CA SER A 69 -2.75 15.63 -17.20
C SER A 69 -4.20 15.88 -16.78
N MET A 70 -4.69 15.18 -15.75
CA MET A 70 -6.05 15.28 -15.23
C MET A 70 -6.17 16.08 -13.93
N ALA A 71 -5.04 16.55 -13.38
CA ALA A 71 -4.97 17.35 -12.15
C ALA A 71 -5.17 18.84 -12.42
#